data_AF-A0A832U0A0-F1
#
_entry.id   AF-A0A832U0A0-F1
#
_cell.length_a   1.000
_cell.length_b   1.000
_cell.length_c   1.000
_cell.angle_alpha   90.00
_cell.angle_beta   90.00
_cell.angle_gamma   90.00
#
_symmetry.space_group_name_H-M   'P 1'
#
loop_
_entity.id
_entity.type
_entity.pdbx_description
1 polymer ?
#
loop_
_entity_poly.entity_id
_entity_poly.type
_entity_poly.pdbx_seq_one_letter_code
_entity_poly.pdbx_strand_id
1 'polypeptide(L)'
;IRLTNLGIRQVPKELTEVADAFGSTGWQKLTKVELPVALPTIMAGINQCIMLSLSMVVIAAMIGARGLGYQVLFGIQRLDVGMGFEAGLAIVIIAVFLDRITQCLSPR
;
A
#
# COMPACT_ATOMS: atom_id res chain seq x y z
N ILE A 1 5.41 5.22 5.86
CA ILE A 1 6.38 6.26 6.30
C ILE A 1 7.83 5.87 5.99
N ARG A 2 8.31 4.68 6.41
CA ARG A 2 9.72 4.29 6.22
C ARG A 2 10.18 4.27 4.76
N LEU A 3 9.39 3.66 3.87
CA LEU A 3 9.74 3.56 2.44
C LEU A 3 9.62 4.91 1.70
N THR A 4 8.79 5.83 2.18
CA THR A 4 8.76 7.20 1.69
C THR A 4 10.04 7.96 2.03
N ASN A 5 10.48 7.91 3.29
CA ASN A 5 11.73 8.52 3.71
C ASN A 5 12.93 7.91 2.98
N LEU A 6 12.96 6.58 2.87
CA LEU A 6 14.00 5.85 2.15
C LEU A 6 14.00 6.19 0.66
N GLY A 7 12.85 6.27 0.01
CA GLY A 7 12.74 6.65 -1.40
C GLY A 7 13.32 8.05 -1.67
N ILE A 8 12.98 9.04 -0.85
CA ILE A 8 13.51 10.41 -0.97
C ILE A 8 15.02 10.45 -0.71
N ARG A 9 15.51 9.72 0.30
CA ARG A 9 16.96 9.66 0.60
C ARG A 9 17.80 8.91 -0.43
N GLN A 10 17.17 8.04 -1.22
CA GLN A 10 17.83 7.27 -2.28
C GLN A 10 17.87 7.99 -3.62
N VAL A 11 17.24 9.16 -3.73
CA VAL A 11 17.34 9.99 -4.94
C VAL A 11 18.82 10.35 -5.17
N PRO A 12 19.38 10.08 -6.37
CA PRO A 12 20.75 10.42 -6.72
C PRO A 12 21.03 11.91 -6.48
N LYS A 13 22.13 12.20 -5.77
CA LYS A 13 22.54 13.58 -5.48
C LYS A 13 22.74 14.40 -6.76
N GLU A 14 23.26 13.77 -7.80
CA GLU A 14 23.46 14.37 -9.13
C GLU A 14 22.16 15.01 -9.66
N LEU A 15 21.01 14.34 -9.53
CA LEU A 15 19.72 14.89 -9.98
C LEU A 15 19.30 16.09 -9.14
N THR A 16 19.58 16.08 -7.84
CA THR A 16 19.29 17.21 -6.94
C THR A 16 20.20 18.40 -7.19
N GLU A 17 21.48 18.16 -7.50
CA GLU A 17 22.48 19.19 -7.83
C GLU A 17 22.19 19.82 -9.19
N VAL A 18 21.77 19.02 -10.17
CA VAL A 18 21.28 19.53 -11.47
C VAL A 18 20.05 20.41 -11.25
N ALA A 19 19.07 19.96 -10.46
CA ALA A 19 17.89 20.76 -10.16
C ALA A 19 18.24 22.10 -9.46
N ASP A 20 19.26 22.11 -8.60
CA ASP A 20 19.78 23.34 -7.99
C ASP A 20 20.49 24.24 -9.00
N ALA A 21 21.29 23.68 -9.91
CA ALA A 21 21.98 24.42 -10.97
C ALA A 21 20.99 25.11 -11.93
N PHE A 22 19.82 24.50 -12.15
CA PHE A 22 18.72 25.10 -12.92
C PHE A 22 17.86 26.10 -12.12
N GLY A 23 18.21 26.38 -10.85
CA GLY A 23 17.52 27.37 -10.01
C GLY A 23 16.15 26.91 -9.48
N SER A 24 15.91 25.61 -9.36
CA SER A 24 14.64 25.10 -8.85
C SER A 24 14.42 25.46 -7.38
N THR A 25 13.19 25.86 -7.03
CA THR A 25 12.83 26.05 -5.61
C THR A 25 12.67 24.69 -4.91
N GLY A 26 12.78 24.65 -3.58
CA GLY A 26 12.66 23.39 -2.82
C GLY A 26 11.35 22.62 -3.10
N TRP A 27 10.25 23.34 -3.36
CA TRP A 27 8.97 22.72 -3.71
C TRP A 27 8.95 22.17 -5.14
N GLN A 28 9.61 22.85 -6.09
CA GLN A 28 9.77 22.37 -7.46
C GLN A 28 10.68 21.14 -7.50
N LYS A 29 11.79 21.15 -6.74
CA LYS A 29 12.68 19.99 -6.61
C LYS A 29 11.94 18.78 -6.04
N LEU A 30 11.21 18.97 -4.92
CA LEU A 30 10.47 17.90 -4.28
C LEU A 30 9.43 17.28 -5.22
N THR A 31 8.60 18.12 -5.88
CA THR A 31 7.46 17.64 -6.69
C THR A 31 7.84 17.17 -8.08
N LYS A 32 8.87 17.75 -8.70
CA LYS A 32 9.24 17.47 -10.10
C LYS A 32 10.46 16.56 -10.24
N VAL A 33 11.28 16.39 -9.20
CA VAL A 33 12.52 15.61 -9.25
C VAL A 33 12.48 14.49 -8.21
N GLU A 34 12.37 14.80 -6.92
CA GLU A 34 12.48 13.80 -5.86
C GLU A 34 11.28 12.85 -5.82
N LEU A 35 10.05 13.36 -5.85
CA LEU A 35 8.82 12.55 -5.79
C LEU A 35 8.68 11.60 -6.98
N PRO A 36 8.88 12.02 -8.25
CA PRO A 36 8.83 11.11 -9.40
C PRO A 36 9.87 10.00 -9.33
N VAL A 37 11.09 10.30 -8.86
CA VAL A 37 12.18 9.31 -8.74
C VAL A 37 11.96 8.37 -7.55
N ALA A 38 11.42 8.86 -6.44
CA ALA A 38 11.12 8.06 -5.25
C ALA A 38 9.80 7.27 -5.34
N LEU A 39 8.98 7.56 -6.35
CA LEU A 39 7.62 7.03 -6.53
C LEU A 39 7.55 5.49 -6.53
N PRO A 40 8.44 4.76 -7.24
CA PRO A 40 8.42 3.29 -7.22
C PRO A 40 8.63 2.72 -5.80
N THR A 41 9.56 3.30 -5.03
CA THR A 41 9.84 2.90 -3.65
C THR A 41 8.67 3.22 -2.71
N ILE A 42 8.01 4.36 -2.92
CA ILE A 42 6.79 4.73 -2.17
C ILE A 42 5.67 3.74 -2.47
N MET A 43 5.45 3.40 -3.75
CA MET A 43 4.42 2.45 -4.17
C MET A 43 4.64 1.05 -3.63
N ALA A 44 5.90 0.59 -3.56
CA ALA A 44 6.24 -0.66 -2.87
C ALA A 44 5.80 -0.64 -1.39
N GLY A 45 5.94 0.50 -0.71
CA GLY A 45 5.48 0.65 0.66
C GLY A 45 3.97 0.75 0.83
N ILE A 46 3.28 1.34 -0.14
CA ILE A 46 1.81 1.35 -0.17
C ILE A 46 1.30 -0.08 -0.33
N ASN A 47 1.88 -0.86 -1.25
CA ASN A 47 1.49 -2.27 -1.43
C ASN A 47 1.67 -3.07 -0.13
N GLN A 48 2.81 -2.93 0.54
CA GLN A 48 3.04 -3.57 1.84
C GLN A 48 2.00 -3.15 2.89
N CYS A 49 1.65 -1.86 2.93
CA CYS A 49 0.63 -1.37 3.84
C CYS A 49 -0.73 -2.03 3.56
N ILE A 50 -1.15 -2.09 2.29
CA ILE A 50 -2.41 -2.74 1.87
C ILE A 50 -2.43 -4.20 2.32
N MET A 51 -1.37 -4.95 2.05
CA MET A 51 -1.30 -6.38 2.40
C MET A 51 -1.38 -6.60 3.92
N LEU A 52 -0.70 -5.77 4.71
CA LEU A 52 -0.75 -5.83 6.18
C LEU A 52 -2.13 -5.41 6.72
N SER A 53 -2.72 -4.34 6.17
CA SER A 53 -4.05 -3.87 6.55
C SER A 53 -5.13 -4.91 6.29
N LEU A 54 -5.07 -5.60 5.13
CA LEU A 54 -6.02 -6.67 4.80
C LEU A 54 -5.86 -7.89 5.71
N SER A 55 -4.62 -8.23 6.08
CA SER A 55 -4.35 -9.27 7.07
C SER A 55 -4.96 -8.95 8.44
N MET A 56 -5.00 -7.66 8.81
CA MET A 56 -5.57 -7.19 10.08
C MET A 56 -7.11 -7.22 10.14
N VAL A 57 -7.80 -7.34 8.99
CA VAL A 57 -9.28 -7.29 8.94
C VAL A 57 -9.94 -8.40 9.77
N VAL A 58 -9.34 -9.60 9.80
CA VAL A 58 -9.87 -10.72 10.60
C VAL A 58 -9.66 -10.48 12.11
N ILE A 59 -8.52 -9.93 12.49
CA ILE A 59 -8.21 -9.61 13.89
C ILE A 59 -9.13 -8.50 14.39
N ALA A 60 -9.36 -7.46 13.58
CA ALA A 60 -10.27 -6.37 13.93
C ALA A 60 -11.69 -6.88 14.21
N ALA A 61 -12.14 -7.93 13.51
CA ALA A 61 -13.45 -8.54 13.74
C ALA A 61 -13.59 -9.19 15.12
N MET A 62 -12.49 -9.63 15.74
CA MET A 62 -12.49 -10.18 17.11
C MET A 62 -12.85 -9.13 18.17
N ILE A 63 -12.65 -7.84 17.87
CA ILE A 63 -12.96 -6.71 18.77
C ILE A 63 -14.31 -6.05 18.37
N GLY A 64 -15.11 -6.75 17.55
CA GLY A 64 -16.45 -6.30 17.17
C GLY A 64 -16.52 -5.42 15.91
N ALA A 65 -15.44 -5.31 15.14
CA ALA A 65 -15.52 -4.68 13.83
C ALA A 65 -16.42 -5.49 12.88
N ARG A 66 -17.37 -4.82 12.23
CA ARG A 66 -18.26 -5.44 11.23
C ARG A 66 -17.55 -5.51 9.87
N GLY A 67 -17.99 -6.42 9.00
CA GLY A 67 -17.49 -6.56 7.63
C GLY A 67 -17.10 -8.00 7.26
N LEU A 68 -16.29 -8.15 6.21
CA LEU A 68 -15.88 -9.47 5.70
C LEU A 68 -15.09 -10.28 6.73
N GLY A 69 -14.22 -9.63 7.52
CA GLY A 69 -13.47 -10.29 8.60
C GLY A 69 -14.38 -10.93 9.66
N TYR A 70 -15.54 -10.33 9.91
CA TYR A 70 -16.55 -10.88 10.82
C TYR A 70 -17.20 -12.15 10.25
N GLN A 71 -17.53 -12.17 8.96
CA GLN A 71 -18.10 -13.36 8.32
C GLN A 71 -17.10 -14.53 8.31
N VAL A 72 -15.81 -14.26 8.07
CA VAL A 72 -14.75 -15.28 8.21
C VAL A 72 -14.69 -15.82 9.64
N LEU A 73 -14.63 -14.93 10.63
CA LEU A 73 -14.55 -15.32 12.04
C LEU A 73 -15.79 -16.10 12.50
N PHE A 74 -16.98 -15.66 12.09
CA PHE A 74 -18.24 -16.31 12.41
C PHE A 74 -18.37 -17.69 11.76
N GLY A 75 -17.83 -17.87 10.55
CA GLY A 75 -17.80 -19.16 9.85
C GLY A 75 -16.92 -20.18 10.57
N ILE A 76 -15.75 -19.73 11.02
CA ILE A 76 -14.86 -20.53 11.86
C ILE A 76 -15.54 -20.91 13.18
N GLN A 77 -16.19 -19.95 13.86
CA GLN A 77 -16.88 -20.20 15.13
C GLN A 77 -18.05 -21.19 15.01
N ARG A 78 -18.75 -21.21 13.88
CA ARG A 78 -19.88 -22.11 13.63
C ARG A 78 -19.51 -23.42 12.93
N LEU A 79 -18.22 -23.63 12.65
CA LEU A 79 -17.74 -24.73 11.79
C LEU A 79 -18.41 -24.73 10.40
N ASP A 80 -18.87 -23.57 9.95
CA ASP A 80 -19.43 -23.36 8.63
C ASP A 80 -18.30 -22.92 7.68
N VAL A 81 -17.69 -23.94 7.08
CA VAL A 81 -16.57 -23.76 6.14
C VAL A 81 -17.03 -23.03 4.87
N GLY A 82 -18.29 -23.19 4.46
CA GLY A 82 -18.82 -22.55 3.26
C GLY A 82 -18.80 -21.03 3.38
N MET A 83 -19.36 -20.52 4.48
CA MET A 83 -19.38 -19.08 4.75
C MET A 83 -17.98 -18.51 5.01
N GLY A 84 -17.11 -19.26 5.71
CA GLY A 84 -15.72 -18.86 5.93
C GLY A 84 -14.92 -18.77 4.63
N PHE A 85 -15.14 -19.71 3.71
CA PHE A 85 -14.48 -19.76 2.42
C PHE A 85 -14.96 -18.64 1.48
N GLU A 86 -16.27 -18.42 1.38
CA GLU A 86 -16.84 -17.33 0.56
C GLU A 86 -16.30 -15.97 0.99
N ALA A 87 -16.32 -15.69 2.29
CA ALA A 87 -15.83 -14.43 2.83
C ALA A 87 -14.31 -14.28 2.66
N GLY A 88 -13.54 -15.36 2.83
CA GLY A 88 -12.09 -15.35 2.59
C GLY A 88 -11.75 -15.08 1.12
N LEU A 89 -12.48 -15.70 0.20
CA LEU A 89 -12.30 -15.51 -1.24
C LEU A 89 -12.65 -14.06 -1.66
N ALA A 90 -13.69 -13.47 -1.08
CA ALA A 90 -14.01 -12.06 -1.29
C ALA A 90 -12.87 -11.12 -0.84
N ILE A 91 -12.25 -11.39 0.31
CA ILE A 91 -11.09 -10.60 0.80
C ILE A 91 -9.91 -10.73 -0.18
N VAL A 92 -9.61 -11.93 -0.68
CA VAL A 92 -8.52 -12.16 -1.64
C VAL A 92 -8.78 -11.41 -2.95
N ILE A 93 -10.01 -11.43 -3.47
CA ILE A 93 -10.36 -10.67 -4.68
C ILE A 93 -10.10 -9.17 -4.47
N ILE A 94 -10.50 -8.61 -3.33
CA ILE A 94 -10.24 -7.21 -3.00
C ILE A 94 -8.74 -6.95 -2.90
N ALA A 95 -7.98 -7.86 -2.29
CA ALA A 95 -6.52 -7.74 -2.17
C ALA A 95 -5.85 -7.64 -3.54
N VAL A 96 -6.17 -8.57 -4.44
CA VAL A 96 -5.63 -8.62 -5.81
C VAL A 96 -6.06 -7.40 -6.61
N PHE A 97 -7.30 -6.94 -6.44
CA PHE A 97 -7.79 -5.74 -7.10
C PHE A 97 -7.04 -4.47 -6.66
N LEU A 98 -6.82 -4.30 -5.35
CA LEU A 98 -6.06 -3.18 -4.80
C LEU A 98 -4.58 -3.24 -5.21
N ASP A 99 -3.97 -4.42 -5.18
CA ASP A 99 -2.60 -4.64 -5.65
C ASP A 99 -2.47 -4.27 -7.14
N ARG A 100 -3.41 -4.70 -7.99
CA ARG A 100 -3.45 -4.33 -9.42
C ARG A 100 -3.55 -2.83 -9.64
N ILE A 101 -4.45 -2.13 -8.95
CA ILE A 101 -4.58 -0.67 -9.07
C ILE A 101 -3.28 0.02 -8.65
N THR A 102 -2.69 -0.41 -7.53
CA THR A 102 -1.44 0.17 -7.01
C THR A 102 -0.28 -0.02 -7.99
N GLN A 103 -0.20 -1.17 -8.64
CA GLN A 103 0.80 -1.44 -9.68
C GLN A 103 0.58 -0.59 -10.94
N CYS A 104 -0.66 -0.37 -11.38
CA CYS A 104 -0.95 0.51 -12.52
C CYS A 104 -0.57 1.98 -12.26
N LEU A 105 -0.61 2.41 -11.00
CA LEU A 105 -0.22 3.76 -10.58
C LEU A 105 1.29 3.95 -10.42
N SER A 106 2.06 2.85 -10.32
CA SER A 106 3.52 2.93 -10.24
C SER A 106 4.09 3.09 -11.65
N PRO A 107 4.70 4.25 -12.00
CA PRO A 107 5.44 4.38 -13.24
C PRO A 107 6.59 3.38 -13.23
N ARG A 108 6.84 2.71 -14.36
CA ARG A 108 8.00 1.84 -14.56
C ARG A 108 9.27 2.66 -14.75
#